data_AF-A0A8J2Z9D1-F1
#
_entry.id   AF-A0A8J2Z9D1-F1
#
_cell.length_a   1.000
_cell.length_b   1.000
_cell.length_c   1.000
_cell.angle_alpha   90.00
_cell.angle_beta   90.00
_cell.angle_gamma   90.00
#
_symmetry.space_group_name_H-M   'P 1'
#
loop_
_entity.id
_entity.type
_entity.pdbx_description
1 polymer ?
#
loop_
_entity_poly.entity_id
_entity_poly.type
_entity_poly.pdbx_seq_one_letter_code
_entity_poly.pdbx_strand_id
1 'polypeptide(L)'
;MRIEGAGDARAAAAAVFARFGADPSGLAGNRLKATWIGLARRYHPLGGAEPDEAAMAEINAAYDALRRAETPDRPARRGAPPAADADPKRDGVAVWAWAGHAPDRPLPSDHIAREDDSDANFVRRRLWRLSGGSEEEWTIWPFDGQRFMTPLTVYASSDLFEEMARAALRFARRGFRAPRAVFVQRRGDRWSRLLLVYADGVFHDALALEHRGGANPGHDAFFLERLPGVLDALRTGAAAARAA
;
A
#
# COMPACT_ATOMS: atom_id res chain seq x y z
N MET A 1 -22.99 -33.34 11.56
CA MET A 1 -23.68 -32.41 10.64
C MET A 1 -22.61 -31.71 9.84
N ARG A 2 -22.38 -32.13 8.58
CA ARG A 2 -21.28 -31.62 7.75
C ARG A 2 -21.63 -30.21 7.24
N ILE A 3 -20.60 -29.38 7.14
CA ILE A 3 -20.62 -27.99 6.67
C ILE A 3 -20.93 -28.00 5.16
N GLU A 4 -22.20 -27.95 4.78
CA GLU A 4 -22.61 -27.89 3.35
C GLU A 4 -22.43 -26.48 2.76
N GLY A 5 -22.38 -25.41 3.58
CA GLY A 5 -22.36 -24.03 3.06
C GLY A 5 -21.02 -23.51 2.52
N ALA A 6 -19.89 -24.14 2.82
CA ALA A 6 -18.56 -23.62 2.42
C ALA A 6 -18.14 -24.06 1.00
N GLY A 7 -18.62 -25.23 0.54
CA GLY A 7 -18.35 -25.74 -0.80
C GLY A 7 -19.06 -24.93 -1.88
N ASP A 8 -20.32 -24.58 -1.62
CA ASP A 8 -21.18 -23.85 -2.57
C ASP A 8 -20.70 -22.42 -2.81
N ALA A 9 -20.25 -21.73 -1.76
CA ALA A 9 -19.69 -20.38 -1.87
C ALA A 9 -18.38 -20.34 -2.69
N ARG A 10 -17.54 -21.37 -2.57
CA ARG A 10 -16.30 -21.50 -3.33
C ARG A 10 -16.60 -21.77 -4.82
N ALA A 11 -17.55 -22.65 -5.11
CA ALA A 11 -17.96 -22.97 -6.47
C ALA A 11 -18.57 -21.75 -7.20
N ALA A 12 -19.44 -21.00 -6.50
CA ALA A 12 -20.03 -19.78 -7.03
C ALA A 12 -18.96 -18.72 -7.35
N ALA A 13 -17.98 -18.52 -6.46
CA ALA A 13 -16.90 -17.56 -6.70
C ALA A 13 -15.97 -17.97 -7.85
N ALA A 14 -15.68 -19.27 -8.01
CA ALA A 14 -14.91 -19.76 -9.16
C ALA A 14 -15.65 -19.57 -10.50
N ALA A 15 -16.98 -19.68 -10.50
CA ALA A 15 -17.80 -19.46 -11.70
C ALA A 15 -17.75 -18.01 -12.19
N VAL A 16 -17.59 -17.03 -11.30
CA VAL A 16 -17.39 -15.62 -11.68
C VAL A 16 -16.10 -15.47 -12.50
N PHE A 17 -14.99 -16.04 -12.03
CA PHE A 17 -13.72 -16.03 -12.77
C PHE A 17 -13.84 -16.70 -14.14
N ALA A 18 -14.55 -17.83 -14.22
CA ALA A 18 -14.80 -18.52 -15.49
C ALA A 18 -15.57 -17.65 -16.50
N ARG A 19 -16.57 -16.89 -16.04
CA ARG A 19 -17.35 -15.99 -16.91
C ARG A 19 -16.50 -14.87 -17.53
N PHE A 20 -15.45 -14.43 -16.83
CA PHE A 20 -14.48 -13.45 -17.34
C PHE A 20 -13.28 -14.07 -18.06
N GLY A 21 -13.38 -15.35 -18.45
CA GLY A 21 -12.39 -16.03 -19.29
C GLY A 21 -11.17 -16.57 -18.54
N ALA A 22 -11.20 -16.64 -17.22
CA ALA A 22 -10.15 -17.29 -16.43
C ALA A 22 -10.44 -18.78 -16.20
N ASP A 23 -9.39 -19.61 -16.16
CA ASP A 23 -9.52 -21.02 -15.79
C ASP A 23 -9.87 -21.14 -14.29
N PRO A 24 -11.03 -21.72 -13.93
CA PRO A 24 -11.43 -21.88 -12.54
C PRO A 24 -10.62 -22.96 -11.80
N SER A 25 -9.87 -23.79 -12.53
CA SER A 25 -9.12 -24.91 -11.98
C SER A 25 -7.94 -24.40 -11.14
N GLY A 26 -7.91 -24.79 -9.86
CA GLY A 26 -6.81 -24.46 -8.98
C GLY A 26 -6.69 -22.97 -8.65
N LEU A 27 -7.81 -22.22 -8.65
CA LEU A 27 -7.87 -20.86 -8.12
C LEU A 27 -7.60 -20.86 -6.60
N ALA A 28 -6.31 -20.88 -6.27
CA ALA A 28 -5.80 -20.85 -4.92
C ALA A 28 -4.46 -20.11 -4.82
N GLY A 29 -4.17 -19.53 -3.66
CA GLY A 29 -2.89 -18.88 -3.34
C GLY A 29 -2.42 -17.90 -4.42
N ASN A 30 -1.18 -18.10 -4.90
CA ASN A 30 -0.56 -17.21 -5.89
C ASN A 30 -1.28 -17.25 -7.26
N ARG A 31 -1.93 -18.36 -7.62
CA ARG A 31 -2.66 -18.48 -8.88
C ARG A 31 -3.93 -17.64 -8.85
N LEU A 32 -4.68 -17.67 -7.76
CA LEU A 32 -5.84 -16.80 -7.55
C LEU A 32 -5.46 -15.30 -7.70
N LYS A 33 -4.36 -14.88 -7.07
CA LYS A 33 -3.87 -13.49 -7.17
C LYS A 33 -3.41 -13.13 -8.59
N ALA A 34 -2.65 -13.99 -9.25
CA ALA A 34 -2.18 -13.74 -10.61
C ALA A 34 -3.35 -13.60 -11.61
N THR A 35 -4.35 -14.47 -11.48
CA THR A 35 -5.57 -14.41 -12.28
C THR A 35 -6.35 -13.12 -12.01
N TRP A 36 -6.52 -12.72 -10.74
CA TRP A 36 -7.17 -11.46 -10.39
C TRP A 36 -6.44 -10.23 -10.96
N ILE A 37 -5.10 -10.18 -10.89
CA ILE A 37 -4.31 -9.09 -11.49
C ILE A 37 -4.50 -9.04 -13.02
N GLY A 38 -4.54 -10.19 -13.68
CA GLY A 38 -4.79 -10.27 -15.12
C GLY A 38 -6.16 -9.68 -15.50
N LEU A 39 -7.19 -10.02 -14.72
CA LEU A 39 -8.53 -9.47 -14.91
C LEU A 39 -8.60 -7.97 -14.56
N ALA A 40 -7.92 -7.51 -13.51
CA ALA A 40 -7.84 -6.10 -13.16
C ALA A 40 -7.18 -5.27 -14.27
N ARG A 41 -6.09 -5.75 -14.88
CA ARG A 41 -5.48 -5.07 -16.04
C ARG A 41 -6.42 -4.97 -17.24
N ARG A 42 -7.42 -5.84 -17.33
CA ARG A 42 -8.43 -5.78 -18.38
C ARG A 42 -9.59 -4.86 -18.00
N TYR A 43 -10.19 -5.03 -16.83
CA TYR A 43 -11.47 -4.40 -16.51
C TYR A 43 -11.40 -3.20 -15.56
N HIS A 44 -10.23 -2.82 -15.02
CA HIS A 44 -10.14 -1.74 -14.04
C HIS A 44 -10.69 -0.40 -14.57
N PRO A 45 -11.58 0.29 -13.83
CA PRO A 45 -12.29 1.48 -14.33
C PRO A 45 -11.35 2.67 -14.64
N LEU A 46 -10.17 2.71 -14.02
CA LEU A 46 -9.20 3.81 -14.17
C LEU A 46 -8.05 3.52 -15.15
N GLY A 47 -8.14 2.47 -15.97
CA GLY A 47 -7.07 2.19 -16.94
C GLY A 47 -6.96 0.75 -17.44
N GLY A 48 -8.01 -0.06 -17.27
CA GLY A 48 -8.09 -1.37 -17.90
C GLY A 48 -8.18 -1.25 -19.43
N ALA A 49 -7.82 -2.32 -20.14
CA ALA A 49 -8.00 -2.41 -21.59
C ALA A 49 -9.49 -2.29 -22.02
N GLU A 50 -10.40 -2.73 -21.15
CA GLU A 50 -11.85 -2.72 -21.30
C GLU A 50 -12.47 -2.24 -19.96
N PRO A 51 -12.38 -0.94 -19.60
CA PRO A 51 -12.82 -0.46 -18.29
C PRO A 51 -14.31 -0.76 -18.03
N ASP A 52 -14.58 -1.51 -16.98
CA ASP A 52 -15.94 -1.90 -16.58
C ASP A 52 -15.99 -2.02 -15.04
N GLU A 53 -16.61 -1.00 -14.42
CA GLU A 53 -16.75 -0.89 -12.97
C GLU A 53 -17.59 -2.03 -12.39
N ALA A 54 -18.67 -2.43 -13.08
CA ALA A 54 -19.56 -3.49 -12.62
C ALA A 54 -18.85 -4.86 -12.70
N ALA A 55 -18.14 -5.13 -13.80
CA ALA A 55 -17.34 -6.33 -13.95
C ALA A 55 -16.26 -6.43 -12.88
N MET A 56 -15.53 -5.35 -12.60
CA MET A 56 -14.49 -5.40 -11.57
C MET A 56 -15.03 -5.52 -10.16
N ALA A 57 -16.17 -4.90 -9.85
CA ALA A 57 -16.82 -5.08 -8.56
C ALA A 57 -17.16 -6.57 -8.32
N GLU A 58 -17.67 -7.23 -9.36
CA GLU A 58 -18.03 -8.65 -9.30
C GLU A 58 -16.79 -9.57 -9.17
N ILE A 59 -15.74 -9.28 -9.93
CA ILE A 59 -14.45 -10.00 -9.88
C ILE A 59 -13.80 -9.85 -8.50
N ASN A 60 -13.82 -8.66 -7.91
CA ASN A 60 -13.30 -8.41 -6.57
C ASN A 60 -14.07 -9.18 -5.50
N ALA A 61 -15.40 -9.19 -5.58
CA ALA A 61 -16.24 -9.93 -4.65
C ALA A 61 -15.94 -11.44 -4.67
N ALA A 62 -15.76 -12.02 -5.87
CA ALA A 62 -15.37 -13.41 -6.05
C ALA A 62 -13.96 -13.71 -5.51
N TYR A 63 -13.00 -12.82 -5.76
CA TYR A 63 -11.64 -12.93 -5.23
C TYR A 63 -11.63 -12.96 -3.70
N ASP A 64 -12.37 -12.05 -3.06
CA ASP A 64 -12.47 -11.96 -1.61
C ASP A 64 -13.17 -13.19 -1.00
N ALA A 65 -14.13 -13.79 -1.70
CA ALA A 65 -14.79 -15.03 -1.27
C ALA A 65 -13.82 -16.22 -1.31
N LEU A 66 -13.08 -16.40 -2.41
CA LEU A 66 -12.10 -17.47 -2.54
C LEU A 66 -10.97 -17.33 -1.52
N ARG A 67 -10.49 -16.09 -1.28
CA ARG A 67 -9.42 -15.83 -0.33
C ARG A 67 -9.85 -16.05 1.14
N ARG A 68 -11.10 -15.75 1.48
CA ARG A 68 -11.68 -16.07 2.80
C ARG A 68 -11.76 -17.57 3.04
N ALA A 69 -12.12 -18.34 2.00
CA ALA A 69 -12.15 -19.80 2.09
C ALA A 69 -10.74 -20.41 2.33
N GLU A 70 -9.66 -19.72 1.96
CA GLU A 70 -8.28 -20.16 2.23
C GLU A 70 -7.77 -19.80 3.63
N THR A 71 -8.34 -18.78 4.28
CA THR A 71 -7.92 -18.33 5.62
C THR A 71 -9.14 -17.93 6.46
N PRO A 72 -9.82 -18.90 7.09
CA PRO A 72 -11.08 -18.68 7.81
C PRO A 72 -10.98 -17.67 8.97
N ASP A 73 -9.81 -17.53 9.59
CA ASP A 73 -9.56 -16.63 10.74
C ASP A 73 -9.02 -15.24 10.35
N ARG A 74 -8.99 -14.90 9.06
CA ARG A 74 -8.52 -13.58 8.60
C ARG A 74 -9.72 -12.67 8.34
N PRO A 75 -9.87 -11.52 9.04
CA PRO A 75 -10.94 -10.59 8.77
C PRO A 75 -10.92 -10.17 7.28
N ALA A 76 -12.10 -10.14 6.68
CA ALA A 76 -12.30 -9.96 5.24
C ALA A 76 -11.61 -8.66 4.77
N ARG A 77 -10.58 -8.77 3.92
CA ARG A 77 -10.20 -7.63 3.07
C ARG A 77 -11.35 -7.47 2.07
N ARG A 78 -11.97 -6.30 2.02
CA ARG A 78 -12.95 -5.93 1.01
C ARG A 78 -12.28 -5.02 -0.01
N GLY A 79 -12.11 -5.54 -1.23
CA GLY A 79 -11.86 -4.75 -2.43
C GLY A 79 -13.17 -4.23 -2.99
N ALA A 80 -13.81 -3.30 -2.29
CA ALA A 80 -14.82 -2.38 -2.80
C ALA A 80 -14.93 -1.25 -1.78
N PRO A 81 -14.96 0.04 -2.19
CA PRO A 81 -15.23 1.11 -1.24
C PRO A 81 -16.60 0.83 -0.60
N PRO A 82 -16.72 0.73 0.74
CA PRO A 82 -18.03 0.68 1.35
C PRO A 82 -18.78 1.94 0.92
N ALA A 83 -19.98 1.72 0.37
CA ALA A 83 -20.98 2.77 0.21
C ALA A 83 -21.17 3.44 1.59
N ALA A 84 -20.91 4.75 1.65
CA ALA A 84 -21.37 5.73 2.64
C ALA A 84 -21.48 5.37 4.14
N ASP A 85 -20.80 4.35 4.66
CA ASP A 85 -20.70 4.12 6.10
C ASP A 85 -19.51 4.90 6.66
N ALA A 86 -19.77 5.71 7.69
CA ALA A 86 -18.78 6.54 8.36
C ALA A 86 -17.54 5.71 8.77
N ASP A 87 -16.34 6.28 8.63
CA ASP A 87 -15.12 5.58 9.04
C ASP A 87 -15.23 5.21 10.54
N PRO A 88 -14.81 4.00 10.95
CA PRO A 88 -14.83 3.59 12.35
C PRO A 88 -14.04 4.59 13.18
N LYS A 89 -14.52 4.86 14.40
CA LYS A 89 -13.96 5.89 15.29
C LYS A 89 -13.36 5.27 16.55
N ARG A 90 -12.22 5.80 16.97
CA ARG A 90 -11.60 5.60 18.28
C ARG A 90 -11.55 6.96 18.98
N ASP A 91 -12.13 7.02 20.18
CA ASP A 91 -12.28 8.25 20.98
C ASP A 91 -12.87 9.43 20.18
N GLY A 92 -13.87 9.15 19.33
CA GLY A 92 -14.55 10.15 18.51
C GLY A 92 -13.84 10.55 17.22
N VAL A 93 -12.63 10.05 16.98
CA VAL A 93 -11.80 10.35 15.80
C VAL A 93 -11.68 9.12 14.91
N ALA A 94 -11.73 9.29 13.58
CA ALA A 94 -11.56 8.18 12.64
C ALA A 94 -10.26 7.39 12.88
N VAL A 95 -10.34 6.05 12.88
CA VAL A 95 -9.21 5.15 13.20
C VAL A 95 -7.96 5.46 12.37
N TRP A 96 -8.12 5.73 11.07
CA TRP A 96 -7.01 6.05 10.18
C TRP A 96 -6.20 7.28 10.58
N ALA A 97 -6.78 8.23 11.32
CA ALA A 97 -6.10 9.45 11.74
C ALA A 97 -5.05 9.18 12.84
N TRP A 98 -5.16 8.02 13.51
CA TRP A 98 -4.29 7.66 14.62
C TRP A 98 -2.91 7.14 14.22
N ALA A 99 -2.64 6.91 12.94
CA ALA A 99 -1.34 6.46 12.48
C ALA A 99 -0.22 7.43 12.93
N GLY A 100 0.80 6.93 13.63
CA GLY A 100 1.90 7.73 14.15
C GLY A 100 1.53 8.69 15.28
N HIS A 101 0.31 8.61 15.82
CA HIS A 101 -0.07 9.35 17.02
C HIS A 101 0.60 8.75 18.26
N ALA A 102 1.10 9.62 19.13
CA ALA A 102 1.75 9.27 20.38
C ALA A 102 0.81 9.60 21.57
N PRO A 103 0.75 8.78 22.63
CA PRO A 103 -0.24 8.93 23.71
C PRO A 103 -0.16 10.26 24.47
N ASP A 104 0.97 10.96 24.39
CA ASP A 104 1.25 12.24 25.05
C ASP A 104 0.85 13.46 24.20
N ARG A 105 0.27 13.26 23.01
CA ARG A 105 -0.13 14.34 22.10
C ARG A 105 -1.64 14.60 22.12
N PRO A 106 -2.09 15.81 21.76
CA PRO A 106 -3.52 16.07 21.51
C PRO A 106 -4.09 15.10 20.47
N LEU A 107 -5.38 14.77 20.62
CA LEU A 107 -6.09 13.88 19.70
C LEU A 107 -5.78 14.22 18.23
N PRO A 108 -5.57 13.21 17.37
CA PRO A 108 -5.32 13.46 15.97
C PRO A 108 -6.55 14.10 15.32
N SER A 109 -6.33 14.94 14.30
CA SER A 109 -7.42 15.48 13.48
C SER A 109 -7.73 14.51 12.35
N ASP A 110 -9.02 14.19 12.16
CA ASP A 110 -9.54 13.46 11.01
C ASP A 110 -10.15 14.38 9.93
N HIS A 111 -9.95 15.69 10.05
CA HIS A 111 -10.41 16.65 9.05
C HIS A 111 -9.61 16.52 7.75
N ILE A 112 -10.32 16.39 6.63
CA ILE A 112 -9.77 16.42 5.28
C ILE A 112 -10.21 17.74 4.66
N ALA A 113 -9.25 18.60 4.35
CA ALA A 113 -9.49 19.88 3.70
C ALA A 113 -9.60 19.73 2.18
N ARG A 114 -8.90 18.76 1.59
CA ARG A 114 -8.93 18.47 0.15
C ARG A 114 -8.97 16.97 -0.12
N GLU A 115 -9.80 16.54 -1.07
CA GLU A 115 -9.91 15.14 -1.47
C GLU A 115 -8.86 14.76 -2.53
N ASP A 116 -7.60 15.08 -2.27
CA ASP A 116 -6.49 14.76 -3.16
C ASP A 116 -5.20 14.46 -2.38
N ASP A 117 -4.20 13.93 -3.09
CA ASP A 117 -2.92 13.54 -2.50
C ASP A 117 -2.06 14.75 -2.05
N SER A 118 -2.55 15.99 -2.06
CA SER A 118 -1.89 17.13 -1.40
C SER A 118 -2.24 17.24 0.08
N ASP A 119 -3.31 16.56 0.52
CA ASP A 119 -3.77 16.50 1.90
C ASP A 119 -3.29 15.20 2.58
N ALA A 120 -2.52 15.34 3.65
CA ALA A 120 -1.98 14.21 4.40
C ALA A 120 -3.08 13.31 5.02
N ASN A 121 -4.20 13.90 5.45
CA ASN A 121 -5.32 13.16 6.03
C ASN A 121 -6.11 12.42 4.94
N PHE A 122 -6.23 12.99 3.74
CA PHE A 122 -6.77 12.26 2.60
C PHE A 122 -5.92 11.05 2.26
N VAL A 123 -4.59 11.20 2.19
CA VAL A 123 -3.66 10.09 1.92
C VAL A 123 -3.79 9.00 3.00
N ARG A 124 -3.82 9.37 4.29
CA ARG A 124 -4.00 8.41 5.39
C ARG A 124 -5.30 7.62 5.26
N ARG A 125 -6.42 8.30 5.04
CA ARG A 125 -7.74 7.67 4.86
C ARG A 125 -7.78 6.77 3.63
N ARG A 126 -7.26 7.24 2.50
CA ARG A 126 -7.21 6.49 1.23
C ARG A 126 -6.42 5.20 1.39
N LEU A 127 -5.19 5.27 1.93
CA LEU A 127 -4.34 4.09 2.11
C LEU A 127 -4.93 3.12 3.13
N TRP A 128 -5.53 3.61 4.22
CA TRP A 128 -6.22 2.76 5.19
C TRP A 128 -7.40 2.02 4.55
N ARG A 129 -8.23 2.70 3.76
CA ARG A 129 -9.33 2.07 3.02
C ARG A 129 -8.85 1.04 2.01
N LEU A 130 -7.84 1.38 1.20
CA LEU A 130 -7.23 0.46 0.24
C LEU A 130 -6.61 -0.78 0.90
N SER A 131 -6.13 -0.65 2.13
CA SER A 131 -5.58 -1.79 2.89
C SER A 131 -6.67 -2.71 3.45
N GLY A 132 -7.95 -2.36 3.28
CA GLY A 132 -9.07 -3.05 3.90
C GLY A 132 -9.19 -2.78 5.40
N GLY A 133 -8.72 -1.62 5.86
CA GLY A 133 -8.75 -1.21 7.25
C GLY A 133 -7.63 -1.79 8.12
N SER A 134 -6.50 -2.17 7.53
CA SER A 134 -5.29 -2.59 8.27
C SER A 134 -4.86 -1.49 9.23
N GLU A 135 -4.46 -1.85 10.46
CA GLU A 135 -3.78 -0.94 11.41
C GLU A 135 -2.26 -1.18 11.45
N GLU A 136 -1.71 -1.90 10.45
CA GLU A 136 -0.25 -1.99 10.30
C GLU A 136 0.30 -0.61 9.91
N GLU A 137 1.22 -0.11 10.75
CA GLU A 137 1.71 1.25 10.64
C GLU A 137 3.02 1.33 9.86
N TRP A 138 3.03 2.20 8.85
CA TRP A 138 4.15 2.47 7.97
C TRP A 138 4.45 3.96 7.95
N THR A 139 5.72 4.34 8.01
CA THR A 139 6.17 5.71 7.78
C THR A 139 6.75 5.84 6.39
N ILE A 140 6.17 6.74 5.60
CA ILE A 140 6.62 7.12 4.27
C ILE A 140 7.66 8.24 4.42
N TRP A 141 8.84 8.01 3.85
CA TRP A 141 10.00 8.88 3.91
C TRP A 141 10.37 9.36 2.50
N PRO A 142 9.85 10.50 2.03
CA PRO A 142 10.27 11.10 0.76
C PRO A 142 11.66 11.71 0.90
N PHE A 143 12.50 11.58 -0.11
CA PHE A 143 13.87 12.13 -0.14
C PHE A 143 14.08 12.97 -1.40
N ASP A 144 14.53 14.21 -1.25
CA ASP A 144 14.67 15.18 -2.36
C ASP A 144 16.03 15.10 -3.09
N GLY A 145 16.88 14.14 -2.72
CA GLY A 145 18.25 14.05 -3.22
C GLY A 145 19.29 14.64 -2.26
N GLN A 146 18.87 15.44 -1.28
CA GLN A 146 19.75 16.02 -0.26
C GLN A 146 19.32 15.64 1.16
N ARG A 147 18.01 15.63 1.42
CA ARG A 147 17.46 15.35 2.75
C ARG A 147 16.11 14.65 2.66
N PHE A 148 15.75 13.99 3.76
CA PHE A 148 14.38 13.55 3.94
C PHE A 148 13.44 14.75 4.08
N MET A 149 12.34 14.68 3.36
CA MET A 149 11.23 15.62 3.42
C MET A 149 10.32 15.28 4.62
N THR A 150 9.25 16.04 4.82
CA THR A 150 8.30 15.75 5.91
C THR A 150 7.71 14.33 5.73
N PRO A 151 7.93 13.43 6.70
CA PRO A 151 7.41 12.07 6.60
C PRO A 151 5.90 12.04 6.83
N LEU A 152 5.27 10.97 6.36
CA LEU A 152 3.87 10.69 6.63
C LEU A 152 3.71 9.27 7.15
N THR A 153 3.26 9.13 8.39
CA THR A 153 2.91 7.84 8.95
C THR A 153 1.45 7.51 8.64
N VAL A 154 1.21 6.29 8.16
CA VAL A 154 -0.08 5.82 7.66
C VAL A 154 -0.37 4.43 8.19
N TYR A 155 -1.65 4.09 8.29
CA TYR A 155 -2.08 2.70 8.39
C TYR A 155 -2.32 2.15 7.01
N ALA A 156 -1.63 1.07 6.68
CA ALA A 156 -1.64 0.47 5.35
C ALA A 156 -1.06 -0.95 5.40
N SER A 157 -0.81 -1.54 4.23
CA SER A 157 -0.17 -2.84 4.11
C SER A 157 0.93 -2.80 3.05
N SER A 158 1.86 -3.75 3.12
CA SER A 158 3.03 -3.78 2.22
C SER A 158 2.72 -4.01 0.75
N ASP A 159 1.52 -4.52 0.42
CA ASP A 159 1.01 -4.59 -0.95
C ASP A 159 0.66 -3.21 -1.55
N LEU A 160 0.66 -2.14 -0.74
CA LEU A 160 0.38 -0.77 -1.18
C LEU A 160 1.63 0.10 -1.30
N PHE A 161 2.85 -0.46 -1.34
CA PHE A 161 4.08 0.32 -1.46
C PHE A 161 4.12 1.24 -2.69
N GLU A 162 3.62 0.78 -3.83
CA GLU A 162 3.52 1.62 -5.02
C GLU A 162 2.56 2.81 -4.79
N GLU A 163 1.42 2.58 -4.14
CA GLU A 163 0.45 3.62 -3.81
C GLU A 163 1.00 4.62 -2.77
N MET A 164 1.75 4.14 -1.78
CA MET A 164 2.47 4.99 -0.84
C MET A 164 3.47 5.90 -1.56
N ALA A 165 4.23 5.34 -2.50
CA ALA A 165 5.18 6.10 -3.30
C ALA A 165 4.48 7.14 -4.19
N ARG A 166 3.40 6.77 -4.87
CA ARG A 166 2.59 7.70 -5.69
C ARG A 166 2.03 8.86 -4.87
N ALA A 167 1.49 8.57 -3.69
CA ALA A 167 1.01 9.61 -2.78
C ALA A 167 2.14 10.53 -2.32
N ALA A 168 3.30 9.97 -1.97
CA ALA A 168 4.49 10.73 -1.55
C ALA A 168 4.97 11.73 -2.60
N LEU A 169 4.95 11.35 -3.87
CA LEU A 169 5.32 12.25 -4.97
C LEU A 169 4.41 13.48 -5.08
N ARG A 170 3.19 13.40 -4.53
CA ARG A 170 2.23 14.51 -4.50
C ARG A 170 2.27 15.28 -3.18
N PHE A 171 2.08 14.64 -2.03
CA PHE A 171 1.97 15.35 -0.75
C PHE A 171 3.29 16.01 -0.33
N ALA A 172 4.43 15.41 -0.68
CA ALA A 172 5.73 15.91 -0.25
C ALA A 172 6.25 17.05 -1.12
N ARG A 173 5.66 17.29 -2.30
CA ARG A 173 6.12 18.31 -3.23
C ARG A 173 5.98 19.70 -2.60
N ARG A 174 7.07 20.47 -2.59
CA ARG A 174 7.10 21.86 -2.08
C ARG A 174 7.79 22.78 -3.08
N GLY A 175 7.01 23.57 -3.80
CA GLY A 175 7.50 24.42 -4.89
C GLY A 175 8.23 23.59 -5.95
N PHE A 176 9.51 23.93 -6.19
CA PHE A 176 10.37 23.24 -7.14
C PHE A 176 11.04 21.97 -6.60
N ARG A 177 10.87 21.65 -5.31
CA ARG A 177 11.42 20.41 -4.72
C ARG A 177 10.40 19.29 -4.80
N ALA A 178 10.80 18.20 -5.44
CA ALA A 178 10.03 16.97 -5.53
C ALA A 178 10.86 15.80 -4.99
N PRO A 179 10.22 14.74 -4.46
CA PRO A 179 10.94 13.55 -4.07
C PRO A 179 11.64 12.92 -5.27
N ARG A 180 12.94 12.70 -5.11
CA ARG A 180 13.76 11.89 -6.00
C ARG A 180 13.59 10.40 -5.69
N ALA A 181 13.47 10.07 -4.41
CA ALA A 181 13.22 8.73 -3.93
C ALA A 181 12.15 8.72 -2.83
N VAL A 182 11.50 7.58 -2.66
CA VAL A 182 10.55 7.33 -1.58
C VAL A 182 10.91 6.02 -0.92
N PHE A 183 10.97 6.08 0.40
CA PHE A 183 11.21 4.94 1.25
C PHE A 183 10.03 4.71 2.18
N VAL A 184 9.91 3.50 2.69
CA VAL A 184 8.93 3.13 3.70
C VAL A 184 9.61 2.36 4.83
N GLN A 185 9.13 2.56 6.04
CA GLN A 185 9.62 1.88 7.24
C GLN A 185 8.43 1.43 8.08
N ARG A 186 8.40 0.17 8.50
CA ARG A 186 7.34 -0.34 9.37
C ARG A 186 7.58 0.10 10.80
N ARG A 187 6.53 0.44 11.54
CA ARG A 187 6.62 0.68 12.98
C ARG A 187 7.04 -0.60 13.70
N GLY A 188 8.06 -0.48 14.55
CA GLY A 188 8.56 -1.59 15.37
C GLY A 188 9.66 -2.43 14.71
N ASP A 189 10.07 -2.11 13.47
CA ASP A 189 11.27 -2.70 12.90
C ASP A 189 12.48 -2.32 13.77
N ARG A 190 12.99 -3.32 14.51
CA ARG A 190 14.05 -3.18 15.53
C ARG A 190 15.40 -2.79 14.95
N TRP A 191 15.55 -2.94 13.65
CA TRP A 191 16.73 -2.59 12.88
C TRP A 191 16.24 -1.60 11.85
N SER A 192 16.95 -0.49 11.74
CA SER A 192 16.84 0.61 10.78
C SER A 192 16.78 0.16 9.31
N ARG A 193 15.76 -0.64 8.98
CA ARG A 193 15.50 -1.24 7.69
C ARG A 193 14.54 -0.30 6.98
N LEU A 194 15.12 0.44 6.07
CA LEU A 194 14.42 1.40 5.24
C LEU A 194 14.23 0.75 3.86
N LEU A 195 12.98 0.59 3.44
CA LEU A 195 12.68 -0.06 2.17
C LEU A 195 12.53 1.00 1.09
N LEU A 196 13.40 0.99 0.09
CA LEU A 196 13.26 1.82 -1.11
C LEU A 196 12.16 1.23 -1.99
N VAL A 197 11.12 2.03 -2.25
CA VAL A 197 9.96 1.63 -3.07
C VAL A 197 9.85 2.44 -4.36
N TYR A 198 10.54 3.58 -4.44
CA TYR A 198 10.60 4.39 -5.66
C TYR A 198 11.91 5.20 -5.70
N ALA A 199 12.56 5.26 -6.86
CA ALA A 199 13.65 6.19 -7.14
C ALA A 199 13.66 6.61 -8.61
N ASP A 200 13.81 7.90 -8.88
CA ASP A 200 14.10 8.46 -10.21
C ASP A 200 13.16 7.95 -11.33
N GLY A 201 11.86 7.84 -11.03
CA GLY A 201 10.84 7.39 -11.98
C GLY A 201 10.59 5.88 -12.02
N VAL A 202 11.34 5.09 -11.22
CA VAL A 202 11.26 3.63 -11.18
C VAL A 202 10.69 3.17 -9.83
N PHE A 203 9.73 2.26 -9.88
CA PHE A 203 9.25 1.55 -8.69
C PHE A 203 10.10 0.32 -8.42
N HIS A 204 10.36 0.06 -7.14
CA HIS A 204 11.19 -1.06 -6.69
C HIS A 204 10.35 -2.00 -5.82
N ASP A 205 10.66 -3.29 -5.88
CA ASP A 205 10.08 -4.31 -5.00
C ASP A 205 10.75 -4.28 -3.62
N ALA A 206 10.63 -3.13 -2.94
CA ALA A 206 11.10 -2.89 -1.57
C ALA A 206 12.58 -3.24 -1.31
N LEU A 207 13.50 -2.58 -2.02
CA LEU A 207 14.94 -2.77 -1.81
C LEU A 207 15.33 -2.30 -0.39
N ALA A 208 15.77 -3.23 0.45
CA ALA A 208 16.16 -2.92 1.82
C ALA A 208 17.50 -2.20 1.88
N LEU A 209 17.52 -1.07 2.59
CA LEU A 209 18.72 -0.33 2.95
C LEU A 209 18.82 -0.23 4.47
N GLU A 210 20.03 -0.38 4.96
CA GLU A 210 20.32 -0.20 6.38
C GLU A 210 20.72 1.26 6.65
N HIS A 211 20.23 1.79 7.77
CA HIS A 211 20.71 3.03 8.36
C HIS A 211 20.97 2.83 9.87
N ARG A 212 21.35 3.87 10.59
CA ARG A 212 21.60 3.86 12.04
C ARG A 212 20.86 4.97 12.78
N GLY A 213 19.99 5.68 12.08
CA GLY A 213 19.17 6.78 12.62
C GLY A 213 17.99 6.35 13.51
N GLY A 214 17.90 5.07 13.88
CA GLY A 214 16.78 4.54 14.67
C GLY A 214 15.46 4.66 13.92
N ALA A 215 14.49 5.38 14.50
CA ALA A 215 13.17 5.63 13.90
C ALA A 215 13.15 6.79 12.88
N ASN A 216 14.24 7.56 12.75
CA ASN A 216 14.35 8.63 11.76
C ASN A 216 15.62 8.45 10.93
N PRO A 217 15.53 7.98 9.67
CA PRO A 217 16.70 7.81 8.80
C PRO A 217 17.45 9.12 8.54
N GLY A 218 16.80 10.28 8.72
CA GLY A 218 17.45 11.59 8.64
C GLY A 218 18.45 11.90 9.77
N HIS A 219 18.51 11.08 10.83
CA HIS A 219 19.52 11.22 11.89
C HIS A 219 20.83 10.47 11.58
N ASP A 220 20.90 9.70 10.51
CA ASP A 220 22.12 9.02 10.08
C ASP A 220 22.86 9.84 9.02
N ALA A 221 23.83 10.64 9.46
CA ALA A 221 24.61 11.50 8.58
C ALA A 221 25.41 10.71 7.54
N PHE A 222 25.95 9.54 7.89
CA PHE A 222 26.73 8.71 6.98
C PHE A 222 25.85 8.06 5.91
N PHE A 223 24.66 7.62 6.29
CA PHE A 223 23.66 7.15 5.33
C PHE A 223 23.24 8.27 4.37
N LEU A 224 22.95 9.47 4.87
CA LEU A 224 22.57 10.62 4.05
C LEU A 224 23.65 11.04 3.06
N GLU A 225 24.92 11.04 3.48
CA GLU A 225 26.06 11.36 2.61
C GLU A 225 26.19 10.37 1.45
N ARG A 226 25.95 9.08 1.71
CA ARG A 226 26.12 8.02 0.70
C ARG A 226 24.89 7.79 -0.18
N LEU A 227 23.70 8.12 0.32
CA LEU A 227 22.44 7.80 -0.35
C LEU A 227 22.34 8.34 -1.79
N PRO A 228 22.74 9.58 -2.11
CA PRO A 228 22.69 10.08 -3.48
C PRO A 228 23.49 9.20 -4.46
N GLY A 229 24.68 8.76 -4.07
CA GLY A 229 25.52 7.89 -4.89
C GLY A 229 24.92 6.49 -5.08
N VAL A 230 24.24 5.95 -4.07
CA VAL A 230 23.49 4.69 -4.18
C VAL A 230 22.35 4.83 -5.19
N LEU A 231 21.58 5.92 -5.13
CA LEU A 231 20.49 6.20 -6.07
C LEU A 231 21.01 6.40 -7.50
N ASP A 232 22.14 7.09 -7.67
CA ASP A 232 22.78 7.27 -8.99
C ASP A 232 23.25 5.93 -9.59
N ALA A 233 23.78 5.03 -8.76
CA ALA A 233 24.20 3.69 -9.18
C ALA A 233 23.01 2.81 -9.58
N LEU A 234 21.86 2.95 -8.89
CA LEU A 234 20.62 2.25 -9.25
C LEU A 234 20.09 2.73 -10.60
N ARG A 235 20.10 4.04 -10.84
CA ARG A 235 19.64 4.64 -12.11
C ARG A 235 20.46 4.21 -13.32
N THR A 236 21.77 4.05 -13.13
CA THR A 236 22.72 3.67 -14.20
C THR A 236 22.82 2.15 -14.41
N GLY A 237 22.13 1.33 -13.61
CA GLY A 237 22.23 -0.12 -13.65
C GLY A 237 23.55 -0.68 -13.09
N ALA A 238 24.46 0.18 -12.62
CA ALA A 238 25.76 -0.22 -12.08
C ALA A 238 25.66 -0.94 -10.72
N ALA A 239 24.54 -0.77 -10.01
CA ALA A 239 24.31 -1.37 -8.69
C ALA A 239 24.15 -2.90 -8.71
N ALA A 240 23.89 -3.54 -9.86
CA ALA A 240 23.79 -4.99 -9.95
C ALA A 240 25.13 -5.73 -9.73
N ALA A 241 26.26 -5.01 -9.64
CA ALA A 241 27.59 -5.61 -9.54
C ALA A 241 28.25 -5.54 -8.14
N ARG A 242 27.59 -5.00 -7.10
CA ARG A 242 28.25 -4.76 -5.79
C ARG A 242 27.47 -5.22 -4.55
N ALA A 243 26.43 -6.03 -4.71
CA ALA A 243 25.70 -6.64 -3.60
C ALA A 243 25.74 -8.18 -3.61
N ALA A 244 26.74 -8.78 -4.27
CA ALA A 244 27.10 -10.19 -4.16
C ALA A 244 28.35 -10.35 -3.28
#